data_AF-A0A1I3KLD4-F1
#
_entry.id   AF-A0A1I3KLD4-F1
#
_cell.length_a   1.000
_cell.length_b   1.000
_cell.length_c   1.000
_cell.angle_alpha   90.00
_cell.angle_beta   90.00
_cell.angle_gamma   90.00
#
_symmetry.space_group_name_H-M   'P 1'
#
loop_
_entity.id
_entity.type
_entity.pdbx_description
1 polymer ?
#
loop_
_entity_poly.entity_id
_entity_poly.type
_entity_poly.pdbx_seq_one_letter_code
_entity_poly.pdbx_strand_id
1 'polypeptide(L)' 'MLRDEQLSILRDICQSIAFADDRQGKMGQLIADGYVMKDGDLFELTAKGITAVEEHAAALGESDATSTPSYRLI' A
#
# COMPACT_ATOMS: atom_id res chain seq x y z
N MET A 1 9.15 4.61 -9.75
CA MET A 1 8.12 5.18 -8.84
C MET A 1 6.86 4.34 -8.99
N LEU A 2 6.27 3.89 -7.89
CA LEU A 2 5.10 3.00 -7.92
C LEU A 2 3.84 3.76 -8.32
N ARG A 3 2.90 3.08 -8.98
CA ARG A 3 1.57 3.61 -9.30
C ARG A 3 0.59 3.37 -8.14
N ASP A 4 -0.48 4.15 -8.07
CA ASP A 4 -1.52 4.01 -7.02
C ASP A 4 -2.08 2.59 -6.93
N GLU A 5 -2.28 1.92 -8.07
CA GLU A 5 -2.73 0.52 -8.10
C GLU A 5 -1.73 -0.45 -7.48
N GLN A 6 -0.43 -0.20 -7.66
CA GLN A 6 0.62 -1.02 -7.05
C GLN A 6 0.72 -0.75 -5.55
N LEU A 7 0.59 0.51 -5.13
CA LEU A 7 0.53 0.91 -3.73
C LEU A 7 -0.69 0.32 -3.01
N SER A 8 -1.84 0.24 -3.69
CA SER A 8 -3.03 -0.43 -3.17
C SER A 8 -2.77 -1.91 -2.89
N ILE A 9 -2.05 -2.61 -3.77
CA ILE A 9 -1.69 -4.02 -3.55
C ILE A 9 -0.75 -4.15 -2.34
N LEU A 10 0.26 -3.28 -2.21
CA LEU A 10 1.15 -3.31 -1.06
C LEU A 10 0.40 -3.06 0.26
N ARG A 11 -0.61 -2.17 0.27
CA ARG A 11 -1.48 -1.94 1.43
C ARG A 11 -2.34 -3.15 1.77
N ASP A 12 -2.95 -3.79 0.76
CA ASP A 12 -3.76 -5.00 0.96
C ASP A 12 -2.90 -6.10 1.62
N ILE A 13 -1.66 -6.31 1.15
CA ILE A 13 -0.71 -7.27 1.74
C ILE A 13 -0.36 -6.89 3.18
N CYS A 14 -0.06 -5.61 3.45
CA CYS A 14 0.25 -5.13 4.81
C CYS A 14 -0.90 -5.38 5.81
N GLN A 15 -2.14 -5.33 5.32
CA GLN A 15 -3.34 -5.57 6.12
C GLN A 15 -3.80 -7.04 6.11
N SER A 16 -3.02 -7.94 5.48
CA SER A 16 -3.38 -9.35 5.29
C SER A 16 -4.74 -9.54 4.60
N ILE A 17 -5.05 -8.66 3.64
CA ILE A 17 -6.27 -8.71 2.82
C ILE A 17 -6.01 -9.55 1.57
N ALA A 18 -6.89 -10.52 1.32
CA ALA A 18 -6.85 -11.29 0.08
C ALA A 18 -7.20 -10.39 -1.12
N PHE A 19 -6.40 -10.47 -2.18
CA PHE A 19 -6.60 -9.71 -3.41
C PHE A 19 -6.96 -10.63 -4.58
N ALA A 20 -7.61 -10.06 -5.59
CA ALA A 20 -8.07 -10.81 -6.76
C ALA A 20 -6.89 -11.24 -7.69
N ASP A 21 -7.08 -12.36 -8.37
CA ASP A 21 -6.07 -12.98 -9.25
C ASP A 21 -5.71 -12.14 -10.49
N ASP A 22 -6.57 -11.19 -10.87
CA ASP A 22 -6.31 -10.26 -11.97
C ASP A 22 -5.10 -9.32 -11.69
N ARG A 23 -4.66 -9.25 -10.44
CA ARG A 23 -3.48 -8.48 -10.01
C ARG A 23 -2.16 -9.25 -10.11
N GLN A 24 -2.17 -10.53 -10.48
CA GLN A 24 -0.96 -11.37 -10.53
C GLN A 24 0.15 -10.81 -11.43
N GLY A 25 -0.18 -10.20 -12.56
CA GLY A 25 0.82 -9.57 -13.44
C GLY A 25 1.56 -8.41 -12.78
N LYS A 26 0.85 -7.59 -11.98
CA LYS A 26 1.44 -6.49 -11.20
C LYS A 26 2.24 -7.04 -10.02
N MET A 27 1.78 -8.15 -9.46
CA MET A 27 2.44 -8.83 -8.35
C MET A 27 3.82 -9.37 -8.75
N GLY A 28 3.92 -9.98 -9.93
CA GLY A 28 5.21 -10.42 -10.47
C GLY A 28 6.22 -9.29 -10.61
N GLN A 29 5.77 -8.10 -11.01
CA GLN A 29 6.63 -6.92 -11.10
C GLN A 29 7.05 -6.40 -9.71
N LEU A 30 6.14 -6.37 -8.74
CA LEU A 30 6.46 -5.97 -7.36
C LEU A 30 7.48 -6.91 -6.70
N ILE A 31 7.43 -8.20 -7.03
CA ILE A 31 8.41 -9.20 -6.60
C ILE A 31 9.75 -8.97 -7.30
N ALA A 32 9.74 -8.81 -8.63
CA ALA A 32 10.95 -8.56 -9.41
C ALA A 32 11.67 -7.27 -8.97
N ASP A 33 10.91 -6.23 -8.64
CA ASP A 33 11.42 -4.95 -8.17
C ASP A 33 11.78 -4.96 -6.66
N GLY A 34 11.56 -6.09 -5.97
CA GLY A 34 11.95 -6.31 -4.58
C GLY A 34 11.10 -5.59 -3.54
N TYR A 35 9.88 -5.16 -3.88
CA TYR A 35 8.92 -4.60 -2.92
C TYR A 35 8.19 -5.70 -2.13
N VAL A 36 8.06 -6.88 -2.72
CA VAL A 36 7.36 -8.03 -2.14
C VAL A 36 8.25 -9.26 -2.24
N MET A 37 8.23 -10.09 -1.20
CA MET A 37 8.76 -11.43 -1.20
C MET A 37 7.61 -12.44 -1.17
N LYS A 38 7.78 -13.57 -1.85
CA LYS A 38 6.86 -14.71 -1.74
C LYS A 38 7.41 -15.68 -0.69
N ASP A 39 6.60 -16.00 0.31
CA ASP A 39 6.88 -17.05 1.30
C ASP A 39 5.82 -18.15 1.20
N GLY A 40 6.17 -19.26 0.57
CA GLY A 40 5.22 -20.32 0.24
C GLY A 40 4.07 -19.81 -0.61
N ASP A 41 2.84 -19.85 -0.08
CA ASP A 41 1.63 -19.34 -0.74
C ASP A 41 1.29 -17.90 -0.33
N LEU A 42 2.03 -17.35 0.62
CA LEU A 42 1.84 -16.00 1.13
C LEU A 42 2.77 -15.01 0.43
N PHE A 43 2.38 -13.75 0.52
CA PHE A 43 3.17 -12.62 0.07
C PHE A 43 3.43 -11.71 1.25
N GLU A 44 4.67 -11.29 1.40
CA GLU A 44 5.11 -10.40 2.47
C GLU A 44 5.80 -9.16 1.89
N LEU A 45 5.63 -8.02 2.57
CA LEU A 45 6.35 -6.82 2.20
C LEU A 45 7.81 -6.93 2.63
N THR A 46 8.71 -6.52 1.73
CA THR A 46 10.11 -6.27 2.12
C THR A 46 10.21 -4.92 2.83
N ALA A 47 11.37 -4.62 3.42
CA ALA A 47 11.65 -3.28 3.97
C ALA A 47 11.36 -2.16 2.93
N LYS A 48 11.69 -2.41 1.66
CA LYS A 48 11.41 -1.47 0.55
C LYS A 48 9.90 -1.30 0.32
N GLY A 49 9.13 -2.39 0.39
CA GLY A 49 7.67 -2.37 0.30
C GLY A 49 7.02 -1.57 1.43
N ILE A 50 7.49 -1.78 2.66
CA ILE A 50 7.01 -1.07 3.85
C ILE A 50 7.25 0.43 3.71
N THR A 51 8.49 0.85 3.41
CA THR A 51 8.82 2.26 3.22
C THR A 51 7.98 2.91 2.12
N ALA A 52 7.73 2.21 1.01
CA ALA A 52 6.90 2.75 -0.06
C ALA A 52 5.44 3.00 0.36
N VAL A 53 4.87 2.13 1.21
CA VAL A 53 3.53 2.31 1.77
C VAL A 53 3.49 3.49 2.74
N GLU A 54 4.50 3.61 3.60
CA GLU A 54 4.63 4.70 4.58
C GLU A 54 4.83 6.07 3.90
N GLU A 55 5.73 6.15 2.91
CA GLU A 55 5.97 7.37 2.13
C GLU A 55 4.68 7.83 1.43
N HIS A 56 3.92 6.90 0.86
CA HIS A 56 2.63 7.22 0.25
C HIS A 56 1.58 7.64 1.27
N ALA A 57 1.56 7.02 2.45
CA ALA A 57 0.67 7.43 3.54
C ALA A 57 1.02 8.84 4.05
N ALA A 58 2.30 9.20 4.14
CA ALA A 58 2.74 10.54 4.50
C ALA A 58 2.35 11.57 3.43
N ALA A 59 2.54 11.26 2.15
CA ALA A 59 2.13 12.12 1.04
C ALA A 59 0.61 12.37 1.00
N LEU A 60 -0.19 11.34 1.34
CA LEU A 60 -1.65 11.48 1.45
C LEU A 60 -2.08 12.17 2.76
N GLY A 61 -1.35 11.98 3.86
CA GLY A 61 -1.59 12.63 5.14
C GLY A 61 -1.37 14.14 5.11
N GLU A 62 -0.47 14.63 4.26
CA GLU A 62 -0.38 16.07 3.93
C GLU A 62 -1.57 16.57 3.12
N SER A 63 -2.32 15.68 2.45
CA SER A 63 -3.50 16.01 1.64
C SER A 63 -4.83 15.88 2.40
N ASP A 64 -4.85 15.25 3.59
CA ASP A 64 -6.06 15.02 4.41
C ASP A 64 -6.10 15.86 5.71
N ALA A 65 -5.11 16.73 5.94
CA ALA A 65 -5.07 17.62 7.11
C ALA A 65 -6.04 18.83 7.03
N THR A 66 -7.12 18.74 6.22
CA THR A 66 -8.25 19.69 6.27
C THR A 66 -9.60 18.99 6.35
N SER A 67 -9.74 17.94 7.15
CA SER A 67 -11.05 17.63 7.72
C SER A 67 -11.25 18.46 8.98
N THR A 68 -11.64 19.72 8.78
CA THR A 68 -12.14 20.62 9.81
C THR A 68 -13.18 19.90 10.69
N PRO A 69 -12.98 19.77 12.01
CA PRO A 69 -14.09 19.46 12.89
C PRO A 69 -14.97 20.71 12.94
N SER A 70 -15.93 20.76 12.02
CA SER A 70 -17.07 21.65 12.15
C SER A 70 -17.97 21.12 13.27
N TYR A 71 -18.54 22.08 14.02
CA TYR A 71 -19.63 21.99 15.01
C TYR A 71 -19.20 21.79 16.48
N ARG A 72 -19.67 22.58 17.45
CA ARG A 72 -20.58 23.75 17.49
C ARG A 72 -20.52 24.36 18.91
N LEU A 73 -20.58 25.68 19.04
CA LEU A 73 -20.77 26.37 20.32
C LEU A 73 -22.05 25.86 21.03
N ILE A 74 -21.92 25.57 22.32
CA ILE A 74 -22.97 25.72 23.33
C ILE A 74 -22.47 26.62 24.44
#